data_AF-A0A6M2BMU0-F1
#
_entry.id   AF-A0A6M2BMU0-F1
#
_cell.length_a   1.000
_cell.length_b   1.000
_cell.length_c   1.000
_cell.angle_alpha   90.00
_cell.angle_beta   90.00
_cell.angle_gamma   90.00
#
_symmetry.space_group_name_H-M   'P 1'
#
loop_
_entity.id
_entity.type
_entity.pdbx_description
1 polymer ?
#
loop_
_entity_poly.entity_id
_entity_poly.type
_entity_poly.pdbx_seq_one_letter_code
_entity_poly.pdbx_strand_id
1 'polypeptide(L)'
;MPKITPPTLAALATLDIEVEVLRELAHTPLGERALFGVRGGRFEGPRLQGNVLSWGGDSVIRTGGGSRINVRLLLETDDGVPLQLQYEGRASQRDGQPHIEISGSFEAPRGAYAWLNDILVFGLGAQTAGGVRYELFHFSRN
;
A
#
# COMPACT_ATOMS: atom_id res chain seq x y z
N MET A 1 -18.06 30.74 -2.70
CA MET A 1 -17.27 29.50 -2.91
C MET A 1 -17.48 28.60 -1.70
N PRO A 2 -17.60 27.27 -1.87
CA PRO A 2 -17.73 26.36 -0.73
C PRO A 2 -16.46 26.41 0.14
N LYS A 3 -16.63 26.47 1.46
CA LYS A 3 -15.53 26.44 2.43
C LYS A 3 -15.20 24.98 2.73
N ILE A 4 -14.01 24.53 2.34
CA ILE A 4 -13.52 23.18 2.64
C ILE A 4 -12.75 23.25 3.97
N THR A 5 -13.21 22.52 4.98
CA THR A 5 -12.49 22.37 6.24
C THR A 5 -11.43 21.27 6.08
N PRO A 6 -10.17 21.48 6.51
CA PRO A 6 -9.15 20.43 6.46
C PRO A 6 -9.62 19.16 7.18
N PRO A 7 -9.54 17.97 6.54
CA PRO A 7 -9.88 16.72 7.18
C PRO A 7 -8.80 16.30 8.18
N THR A 8 -9.17 15.47 9.15
CA THR A 8 -8.21 14.70 9.95
C THR A 8 -8.07 13.29 9.38
N LEU A 9 -7.02 12.58 9.78
CA LEU A 9 -6.81 11.18 9.42
C LEU A 9 -7.19 10.26 10.59
N ALA A 10 -7.80 9.14 10.27
CA ALA A 10 -8.09 8.04 11.18
C ALA A 10 -7.27 6.81 10.78
N ALA A 11 -6.80 6.05 11.78
CA ALA A 11 -6.10 4.79 11.54
C ALA A 11 -7.06 3.76 10.91
N LEU A 12 -6.57 3.04 9.92
CA LEU A 12 -7.30 2.00 9.22
C LEU A 12 -6.81 0.60 9.61
N ALA A 13 -5.53 0.33 9.35
CA ALA A 13 -4.89 -0.96 9.60
C ALA A 13 -3.36 -0.81 9.52
N THR A 14 -2.63 -1.67 10.21
CA THR A 14 -1.24 -1.97 9.93
C THR A 14 -1.20 -3.04 8.83
N LEU A 15 -0.30 -2.90 7.86
CA LEU A 15 -0.14 -3.82 6.72
C LEU A 15 1.32 -4.26 6.63
N ASP A 16 1.57 -5.54 6.81
CA ASP A 16 2.85 -6.21 6.61
C ASP A 16 2.82 -7.00 5.31
N ILE A 17 3.83 -6.78 4.47
CA ILE A 17 3.97 -7.44 3.18
C ILE A 17 5.36 -8.06 3.09
N GLU A 18 5.40 -9.34 2.74
CA GLU A 18 6.60 -10.04 2.35
C GLU A 18 6.74 -10.00 0.83
N VAL A 19 7.92 -9.67 0.33
CA VAL A 19 8.18 -9.56 -1.10
C VAL A 19 9.48 -10.23 -1.50
N GLU A 20 9.57 -10.62 -2.77
CA GLU A 20 10.80 -11.10 -3.39
C GLU A 20 11.12 -10.28 -4.64
N VAL A 21 12.40 -10.08 -4.94
CA VAL A 21 12.82 -9.48 -6.21
C VAL A 21 12.64 -10.52 -7.32
N LEU A 22 11.74 -10.26 -8.26
CA LEU A 22 11.53 -11.13 -9.42
C LEU A 22 12.48 -10.77 -10.56
N ARG A 23 12.63 -9.47 -10.84
CA ARG A 23 13.41 -9.01 -11.98
C ARG A 23 13.87 -7.58 -11.80
N GLU A 24 15.09 -7.32 -12.23
CA GLU A 24 15.57 -5.96 -12.48
C GLU A 24 15.64 -5.70 -13.99
N LEU A 25 15.21 -4.52 -14.38
CA LEU A 25 15.22 -4.02 -15.75
C LEU A 25 16.07 -2.75 -15.77
N ALA A 26 17.23 -2.84 -16.40
CA ALA A 26 18.13 -1.72 -16.58
C ALA A 26 17.84 -0.96 -17.87
N HIS A 27 18.22 0.32 -17.91
CA HIS A 27 18.19 1.16 -19.12
C HIS A 27 16.82 1.23 -19.82
N THR A 28 15.73 1.18 -19.06
CA THR A 28 14.39 1.42 -19.62
C THR A 28 14.21 2.92 -19.93
N PRO A 29 13.23 3.32 -20.77
CA PRO A 29 12.94 4.73 -21.01
C PRO A 29 12.57 5.53 -19.75
N LEU A 30 12.18 4.84 -18.68
CA LEU A 30 11.86 5.44 -17.38
C LEU A 30 12.97 5.26 -16.34
N GLY A 31 14.15 4.74 -16.74
CA GLY A 31 15.29 4.47 -15.87
C GLY A 31 15.37 3.02 -15.42
N GLU A 32 15.90 2.82 -14.20
CA GLU A 32 16.09 1.52 -13.58
C GLU A 32 14.79 1.07 -12.90
N ARG A 33 14.35 -0.16 -13.18
CA ARG A 33 13.11 -0.72 -12.63
C ARG A 33 13.35 -2.03 -11.93
N ALA A 34 12.73 -2.21 -10.77
CA ALA A 34 12.66 -3.49 -10.08
C ALA A 34 11.20 -3.95 -10.00
N LEU A 35 10.97 -5.22 -10.32
CA LEU A 35 9.69 -5.89 -10.19
C LEU A 35 9.76 -6.83 -8.99
N PHE A 36 8.85 -6.63 -8.04
CA PHE A 36 8.74 -7.46 -6.86
C PHE A 36 7.46 -8.29 -6.92
N GLY A 37 7.57 -9.54 -6.48
CA GLY A 37 6.46 -10.45 -6.28
C GLY A 37 6.06 -10.44 -4.82
N VAL A 38 4.75 -10.44 -4.55
CA VAL A 38 4.21 -10.52 -3.19
C VAL A 38 4.20 -11.99 -2.77
N ARG A 39 4.85 -12.29 -1.65
CA ARG A 39 4.91 -13.63 -1.05
C ARG A 39 3.78 -13.88 -0.08
N GLY A 40 3.21 -12.82 0.49
CA GLY A 40 2.10 -12.86 1.43
C GLY A 40 2.27 -11.78 2.47
N GLY A 41 1.66 -11.98 3.64
CA GLY A 41 1.69 -11.04 4.74
C GLY A 41 0.37 -10.98 5.50
N ARG A 42 0.21 -9.94 6.32
CA ARG A 42 -0.94 -9.78 7.21
C ARG A 42 -1.34 -8.31 7.27
N PHE A 43 -2.63 -8.06 7.42
CA PHE A 43 -3.13 -6.74 7.78
C PHE A 43 -4.03 -6.83 8.99
N GLU A 44 -3.96 -5.84 9.88
CA GLU A 44 -4.72 -5.82 11.12
C GLU A 44 -5.17 -4.41 11.48
N GLY A 45 -6.45 -4.26 11.80
CA GLY A 45 -7.07 -3.01 12.18
C GLY A 45 -8.46 -3.24 12.75
N PRO A 46 -9.09 -2.22 13.38
CA PRO A 46 -10.30 -2.41 14.18
C PRO A 46 -11.51 -3.01 13.44
N ARG A 47 -11.58 -2.83 12.12
CA ARG A 47 -12.68 -3.32 11.26
C ARG A 47 -12.17 -3.99 9.98
N LEU A 48 -10.87 -4.30 9.93
CA LEU A 48 -10.20 -4.78 8.72
C LEU A 48 -8.98 -5.60 9.13
N GLN A 49 -9.10 -6.93 9.08
CA GLN A 49 -8.01 -7.85 9.40
C GLN A 49 -8.05 -9.08 8.50
N GLY A 50 -6.89 -9.64 8.21
CA GLY A 50 -6.77 -10.74 7.25
C GLY A 50 -5.34 -10.97 6.77
N ASN A 51 -5.23 -11.65 5.64
CA ASN A 51 -3.97 -12.06 5.04
C ASN A 51 -3.76 -11.36 3.69
N VAL A 52 -2.51 -11.00 3.41
CA VAL A 52 -2.07 -10.66 2.06
C VAL A 52 -1.80 -11.98 1.35
N LEU A 53 -2.45 -12.22 0.21
CA LEU A 53 -2.24 -13.44 -0.57
C LEU A 53 -0.96 -13.33 -1.40
N SER A 54 -0.36 -14.47 -1.74
CA SER A 54 0.84 -14.58 -2.59
C SER A 54 0.54 -14.26 -4.06
N TRP A 55 -0.06 -13.11 -4.32
CA TRP A 55 -0.43 -12.60 -5.63
C TRP A 55 -0.28 -11.08 -5.67
N GLY A 56 0.00 -10.58 -6.87
CA GLY A 56 0.22 -9.17 -7.11
C GLY A 56 1.69 -8.84 -7.19
N GLY A 57 2.02 -7.57 -7.05
CA GLY A 57 3.41 -7.13 -7.17
C GLY A 57 3.58 -5.64 -7.09
N ASP A 58 4.85 -5.24 -6.99
CA ASP A 58 5.30 -3.86 -6.95
C ASP A 58 6.23 -3.60 -8.13
N SER A 59 5.90 -2.60 -8.95
CA SER A 59 6.76 -2.07 -9.99
C SER A 59 7.43 -0.79 -9.51
N VAL A 60 8.67 -0.92 -9.05
CA VAL A 60 9.47 0.19 -8.51
C VAL A 60 10.33 0.81 -9.59
N ILE A 61 10.21 2.12 -9.80
CA ILE A 61 11.13 2.91 -10.62
C ILE A 61 12.11 3.61 -9.68
N ARG A 62 13.41 3.32 -9.82
CA ARG A 62 14.47 4.03 -9.11
C ARG A 62 14.72 5.38 -9.79
N THR A 63 14.87 6.42 -8.99
CA THR A 63 15.08 7.81 -9.42
C THR A 63 16.31 8.38 -8.72
N GLY A 64 16.84 9.51 -9.17
CA GLY A 64 18.02 10.13 -8.54
C GLY A 64 17.83 10.56 -7.08
N GLY A 65 16.58 10.68 -6.59
CA GLY A 65 16.27 11.12 -5.23
C GLY A 65 15.45 10.13 -4.39
N GLY A 66 15.27 8.89 -4.85
CA GLY A 66 14.39 7.90 -4.22
C GLY A 66 13.78 6.95 -5.24
N SER A 67 12.60 6.42 -4.97
CA SER A 67 11.87 5.53 -5.89
C SER A 67 10.39 5.89 -6.00
N ARG A 68 9.77 5.56 -7.12
CA ARG A 68 8.32 5.58 -7.31
C ARG A 68 7.80 4.16 -7.29
N ILE A 69 6.74 3.90 -6.53
CA ILE A 69 6.15 2.57 -6.35
C ILE A 69 4.75 2.52 -6.96
N ASN A 70 4.38 1.37 -7.50
CA ASN A 70 3.06 1.09 -8.05
C ASN A 70 2.73 -0.37 -7.75
N VAL A 71 1.76 -0.56 -6.85
CA VAL A 71 1.50 -1.85 -6.22
C VAL A 71 0.06 -2.27 -6.44
N ARG A 72 -0.12 -3.56 -6.68
CA ARG A 72 -1.42 -4.25 -6.59
C ARG A 72 -1.27 -5.44 -5.66
N LEU A 73 -2.14 -5.52 -4.67
CA LEU A 73 -2.22 -6.63 -3.72
C LEU A 73 -3.59 -7.30 -3.83
N LEU A 74 -3.60 -8.61 -3.63
CA LEU A 74 -4.81 -9.35 -3.33
C LEU A 74 -4.81 -9.68 -1.84
N LEU A 75 -5.90 -9.34 -1.18
CA LEU A 75 -6.11 -9.53 0.25
C LEU A 75 -7.31 -10.45 0.47
N GLU A 76 -7.29 -11.18 1.57
CA GLU A 76 -8.44 -11.96 2.04
C GLU A 76 -8.65 -11.65 3.52
N THR A 77 -9.84 -11.19 3.89
CA THR A 77 -10.19 -10.92 5.29
C THR A 77 -10.26 -12.23 6.07
N ASP A 78 -10.15 -12.17 7.41
CA ASP A 78 -10.23 -13.37 8.25
C ASP A 78 -11.58 -14.11 8.13
N ASP A 79 -12.64 -13.44 7.67
CA ASP A 79 -13.95 -14.02 7.34
C ASP A 79 -14.12 -14.42 5.85
N GLY A 80 -13.02 -14.44 5.08
CA GLY A 80 -12.95 -15.01 3.73
C GLY A 80 -13.44 -14.09 2.61
N VAL A 81 -13.49 -12.77 2.84
CA VAL A 81 -13.89 -11.80 1.81
C VAL A 81 -12.64 -11.32 1.04
N PRO A 82 -12.60 -11.50 -0.29
CA PRO A 82 -11.48 -11.02 -1.09
C PRO A 82 -11.57 -9.51 -1.31
N LEU A 83 -10.42 -8.83 -1.23
CA LEU A 83 -10.27 -7.40 -1.51
C LEU A 83 -9.07 -7.19 -2.44
N GLN A 84 -9.15 -6.22 -3.36
CA GLN A 84 -7.96 -5.70 -4.01
C GLN A 84 -7.54 -4.40 -3.33
N LEU A 85 -6.24 -4.22 -3.09
CA LEU A 85 -5.67 -2.94 -2.72
C LEU A 85 -4.68 -2.52 -3.79
N GLN A 86 -4.91 -1.36 -4.41
CA GLN A 86 -3.97 -0.73 -5.33
C GLN A 86 -3.47 0.57 -4.72
N TYR A 87 -2.16 0.79 -4.75
CA TYR A 87 -1.58 2.07 -4.33
C TYR A 87 -0.36 2.46 -5.14
N GLU A 88 -0.11 3.76 -5.16
CA GLU A 88 1.11 4.35 -5.68
C GLU A 88 1.78 5.17 -4.57
N GLY A 89 3.06 5.45 -4.74
CA GLY A 89 3.78 6.21 -3.73
C GLY A 89 5.21 6.54 -4.09
N ARG A 90 5.92 7.02 -3.08
CA ARG A 90 7.32 7.41 -3.18
C ARG A 90 8.07 6.85 -1.98
N ALA A 91 9.22 6.25 -2.25
CA ALA A 91 10.18 5.85 -1.24
C ALA A 91 11.39 6.78 -1.30
N SER A 92 11.87 7.27 -0.16
CA SER A 92 13.06 8.10 -0.07
C SER A 92 13.78 7.84 1.25
N GLN A 93 14.93 8.50 1.44
CA GLN A 93 15.57 8.59 2.74
C GLN A 93 15.17 9.92 3.39
N ARG A 94 14.71 9.88 4.64
CA ARG A 94 14.42 11.07 5.45
C ARG A 94 15.19 10.96 6.75
N ASP A 95 16.06 11.93 7.02
CA ASP A 95 16.94 11.94 8.20
C ASP A 95 17.77 10.64 8.34
N GLY A 96 18.18 10.08 7.19
CA GLY A 96 18.93 8.82 7.11
C GLY A 96 18.11 7.55 7.31
N GLN A 97 16.78 7.66 7.47
CA GLN A 97 15.87 6.53 7.65
C GLN A 97 15.01 6.29 6.40
N PRO A 98 14.73 5.03 6.05
CA PRO A 98 13.78 4.70 4.99
C PRO A 98 12.40 5.27 5.30
N HIS A 99 11.85 6.03 4.36
CA HIS A 99 10.52 6.64 4.46
C HIS A 99 9.74 6.38 3.19
N ILE A 100 8.53 5.86 3.32
CA ILE A 100 7.63 5.58 2.20
C ILE A 100 6.29 6.24 2.45
N GLU A 101 5.77 6.95 1.46
CA GLU A 101 4.44 7.54 1.50
C GLU A 101 3.61 7.00 0.33
N ILE A 102 2.40 6.53 0.62
CA ILE A 102 1.50 5.96 -0.38
C ILE A 102 0.12 6.58 -0.32
N SER A 103 -0.58 6.53 -1.46
CA SER A 103 -2.02 6.70 -1.54
C SER A 103 -2.63 5.63 -2.44
N GLY A 104 -3.79 5.13 -2.08
CA GLY A 104 -4.46 4.06 -2.80
C GLY A 104 -5.95 3.97 -2.54
N SER A 105 -6.54 2.91 -3.07
CA SER A 105 -7.95 2.59 -2.94
C SER A 105 -8.14 1.08 -2.90
N PHE A 106 -9.20 0.67 -2.21
CA PHE A 106 -9.65 -0.72 -2.23
C PHE A 106 -10.67 -0.95 -3.34
N GLU A 107 -10.75 -2.18 -3.79
CA GLU A 107 -11.93 -2.74 -4.46
C GLU A 107 -12.47 -3.89 -3.61
N ALA A 108 -13.72 -3.76 -3.17
CA ALA A 108 -14.39 -4.69 -2.29
C ALA A 108 -15.75 -5.13 -2.87
N PRO A 109 -16.17 -6.40 -2.70
CA PRO A 109 -17.49 -6.84 -3.10
C PRO A 109 -18.59 -6.15 -2.28
N ARG A 110 -19.83 -6.25 -2.77
CA ARG A 110 -21.01 -5.83 -1.99
C ARG A 110 -21.06 -6.62 -0.68
N GLY A 111 -21.35 -5.93 0.43
CA GLY A 111 -21.47 -6.55 1.76
C GLY A 111 -20.77 -5.74 2.84
N ALA A 112 -20.26 -6.45 3.86
CA ALA A 112 -19.70 -5.86 5.08
C ALA A 112 -18.53 -4.90 4.83
N TYR A 113 -17.75 -5.14 3.77
CA TYR A 113 -16.55 -4.35 3.44
C TYR A 113 -16.76 -3.35 2.30
N ALA A 114 -17.99 -3.22 1.76
CA ALA A 114 -18.26 -2.33 0.62
C ALA A 114 -17.95 -0.85 0.91
N TRP A 115 -17.94 -0.44 2.18
CA TRP A 115 -17.57 0.90 2.62
C TRP A 115 -16.12 1.29 2.26
N LEU A 116 -15.23 0.32 2.04
CA LEU A 116 -13.86 0.56 1.61
C LEU A 116 -13.79 1.20 0.22
N ASN A 117 -14.79 0.94 -0.63
CA ASN A 117 -14.87 1.53 -1.97
C ASN A 117 -15.14 3.06 -1.93
N ASP A 118 -15.62 3.58 -0.80
CA ASP A 118 -15.99 4.99 -0.65
C ASP A 118 -14.88 5.82 0.04
N ILE A 119 -13.72 5.23 0.31
CA ILE A 119 -12.61 5.92 0.98
C ILE A 119 -11.33 5.89 0.13
N LEU A 120 -10.53 6.95 0.29
CA LEU A 120 -9.12 6.92 -0.08
C LEU A 120 -8.29 6.45 1.12
N VAL A 121 -7.21 5.76 0.81
CA VAL A 121 -6.25 5.23 1.78
C VAL A 121 -4.94 5.96 1.59
N PHE A 122 -4.31 6.29 2.70
CA PHE A 122 -2.97 6.86 2.76
C PHE A 122 -2.11 5.97 3.65
N GLY A 123 -0.81 5.90 3.39
CA GLY A 123 0.05 5.06 4.20
C GLY A 123 1.44 5.65 4.39
N LEU A 124 1.99 5.40 5.56
CA LEU A 124 3.40 5.65 5.87
C LEU A 124 4.07 4.31 6.08
N GLY A 125 5.18 4.06 5.41
CA GLY A 125 5.85 2.77 5.45
C GLY A 125 7.35 2.84 5.61
N ALA A 126 7.90 1.70 6.01
CA ALA A 126 9.32 1.45 6.15
C ALA A 126 9.65 0.03 5.70
N GLN A 127 10.87 -0.15 5.18
CA GLN A 127 11.37 -1.47 4.81
C GLN A 127 11.56 -2.34 6.05
N THR A 128 11.22 -3.62 5.94
CA THR A 128 11.50 -4.67 6.92
C THR A 128 12.56 -5.62 6.36
N ALA A 129 12.98 -6.62 7.14
CA ALA A 129 13.94 -7.62 6.66
C ALA A 129 13.43 -8.45 5.47
N GLY A 130 12.11 -8.66 5.37
CA GLY A 130 11.46 -9.49 4.34
C GLY A 130 10.55 -8.73 3.38
N GLY A 131 10.36 -7.43 3.57
CA GLY A 131 9.53 -6.62 2.69
C GLY A 131 9.25 -5.23 3.25
N VAL A 132 7.98 -4.89 3.48
CA VAL A 132 7.57 -3.54 3.87
C VAL A 132 6.42 -3.60 4.87
N ARG A 133 6.48 -2.74 5.90
CA ARG A 133 5.35 -2.45 6.79
C ARG A 133 4.79 -1.07 6.48
N TYR A 134 3.46 -0.95 6.46
CA TYR A 134 2.74 0.31 6.37
C TYR A 134 1.78 0.48 7.54
N GLU A 135 1.69 1.70 8.06
CA GLU A 135 0.53 2.17 8.81
C GLU A 135 -0.43 2.85 7.83
N LEU A 136 -1.64 2.33 7.71
CA LEU A 136 -2.67 2.84 6.80
C LEU A 136 -3.67 3.74 7.51
N PHE A 137 -4.12 4.76 6.80
CA PHE A 137 -5.03 5.79 7.28
C PHE A 137 -6.09 6.11 6.22
N HIS A 138 -7.21 6.68 6.66
CA HIS A 138 -8.22 7.27 5.79
C HIS A 138 -8.68 8.62 6.35
N PHE A 139 -9.36 9.46 5.55
CA PHE A 139 -9.96 10.67 6.10
C PHE A 139 -11.04 10.33 7.12
N SER A 140 -10.97 10.94 8.30
CA SER A 140 -12.04 10.88 9.28
C SER A 140 -13.33 11.40 8.65
N ARG A 141 -14.43 10.66 8.79
CA ARG A 141 -15.76 11.15 8.44
C ARG A 141 -16.37 11.79 9.68
N ASN A 142 -16.73 13.07 9.56
CA ASN A 142 -17.50 13.78 10.58
C ASN A 142 -18.94 13.27 10.63
#